data_AF-C8WVR3-F1
#
_entry.id   AF-C8WVR3-F1
#
_cell.length_a   1.000
_cell.length_b   1.000
_cell.length_c   1.000
_cell.angle_alpha   90.00
_cell.angle_beta   90.00
_cell.angle_gamma   90.00
#
_symmetry.space_group_name_H-M   'P 1'
#
loop_
_entity.id
_entity.type
_entity.pdbx_description
1 polymer ?
#
loop_
_entity_poly.entity_id
_entity_poly.type
_entity_poly.pdbx_seq_one_letter_code
_entity_poly.pdbx_strand_id
1 'polypeptide(L)'
;MVNSRGTFTVAFGDAQSGKSHWAQTHLDEIGEQWFGTNNIVYWDMYAKDAAELASILESDSCAAIVVDHVHDTETRDALVSGIQTAKDNGKHILLLAQADPCEMLTWMPLAEWWMFFRIKDAPRLFSDPTIRAICPLHEYTTNKLPHLGTGEFERVGNEKALQQRHRLL
;
A
#
# COMPACT_ATOMS: atom_id res chain seq x y z
N MET A 1 -23.21 11.00 11.15
CA MET A 1 -22.55 10.79 9.83
C MET A 1 -21.83 9.47 9.94
N VAL A 2 -22.08 8.52 9.04
CA VAL A 2 -21.30 7.28 9.01
C VAL A 2 -19.94 7.68 8.47
N ASN A 3 -18.90 7.72 9.32
CA ASN A 3 -17.54 7.93 8.84
C ASN A 3 -17.24 6.77 7.87
N SER A 4 -16.95 7.11 6.61
CA SER A 4 -16.53 6.09 5.65
C SER A 4 -15.25 5.45 6.16
N ARG A 5 -15.25 4.12 6.34
CA ARG A 5 -14.07 3.38 6.76
C ARG A 5 -12.87 3.72 5.85
N GLY A 6 -11.70 3.90 6.41
CA GLY A 6 -10.46 4.13 5.68
C GLY A 6 -10.03 2.93 4.86
N THR A 7 -8.98 3.07 4.05
CA THR A 7 -8.49 2.01 3.15
C THR A 7 -7.01 1.76 3.33
N PHE A 8 -6.57 0.50 3.17
CA PHE A 8 -5.17 0.17 3.05
C PHE A 8 -4.83 -0.19 1.59
N THR A 9 -3.89 0.57 1.02
CA THR A 9 -3.35 0.37 -0.32
C THR A 9 -1.86 0.07 -0.20
N VAL A 10 -1.36 -0.88 -0.98
CA VAL A 10 0.06 -1.22 -1.01
C VAL A 10 0.58 -1.06 -2.43
N ALA A 11 1.64 -0.29 -2.58
CA ALA A 11 2.39 -0.10 -3.81
C ALA A 11 3.64 -0.98 -3.81
N PHE A 12 3.64 -2.03 -4.63
CA PHE A 12 4.77 -2.90 -4.87
C PHE A 12 5.57 -2.44 -6.09
N GLY A 13 6.89 -2.44 -5.96
CA GLY A 13 7.79 -2.19 -7.08
C GLY A 13 9.22 -2.55 -6.74
N ASP A 14 10.03 -2.80 -7.77
CA ASP A 14 11.48 -2.97 -7.57
C ASP A 14 12.17 -1.64 -7.18
N ALA A 15 13.47 -1.69 -6.88
CA ALA A 15 14.21 -0.51 -6.40
C ALA A 15 14.27 0.65 -7.42
N GLN A 16 14.13 0.38 -8.72
CA GLN A 16 14.16 1.42 -9.77
C GLN A 16 12.79 1.60 -10.44
N SER A 17 11.72 1.15 -9.77
CA SER A 17 10.34 1.38 -10.18
C SER A 17 9.93 2.86 -10.12
N GLY A 18 10.63 3.67 -9.32
CA GLY A 18 10.31 5.07 -9.09
C GLY A 18 9.17 5.31 -8.10
N LYS A 19 8.68 4.26 -7.40
CA LYS A 19 7.51 4.35 -6.51
C LYS A 19 7.61 5.45 -5.44
N SER A 20 8.75 5.55 -4.75
CA SER A 20 8.96 6.55 -3.70
C SER A 20 9.02 7.96 -4.28
N HIS A 21 9.75 8.14 -5.38
CA HIS A 21 9.81 9.44 -6.08
C HIS A 21 8.43 9.86 -6.60
N TRP A 22 7.68 8.94 -7.20
CA TRP A 22 6.31 9.19 -7.66
C TRP A 22 5.42 9.63 -6.50
N ALA A 23 5.43 8.91 -5.37
CA ALA A 23 4.58 9.24 -4.23
C ALA A 23 4.91 10.60 -3.60
N GLN A 24 6.19 10.96 -3.51
CA GLN A 24 6.62 12.26 -3.02
C GLN A 24 6.20 13.41 -3.95
N THR A 25 6.32 13.20 -5.26
CA THR A 25 6.01 14.23 -6.26
C THR A 25 4.53 14.40 -6.54
N HIS A 26 3.72 13.37 -6.24
CA HIS A 26 2.28 13.34 -6.49
C HIS A 26 1.46 13.27 -5.20
N LEU A 27 2.00 13.79 -4.09
CA LEU A 27 1.34 13.71 -2.78
C LEU A 27 -0.04 14.39 -2.77
N ASP A 28 -0.16 15.54 -3.44
CA ASP A 28 -1.44 16.25 -3.59
C ASP A 28 -2.43 15.45 -4.44
N GLU A 29 -1.96 14.78 -5.50
CA GLU A 29 -2.81 13.90 -6.33
C GLU A 29 -3.32 12.70 -5.52
N ILE A 30 -2.45 12.06 -4.73
CA ILE A 30 -2.82 10.96 -3.85
C ILE A 30 -3.86 11.43 -2.83
N GLY A 31 -3.64 12.59 -2.21
CA GLY A 31 -4.60 13.17 -1.28
C GLY A 31 -5.96 13.42 -1.93
N GLU A 32 -5.99 14.30 -2.93
CA GLU A 32 -7.25 14.82 -3.48
C GLU A 32 -7.97 13.82 -4.37
N GLN A 33 -7.26 13.16 -5.28
CA GLN A 33 -7.90 12.33 -6.31
C GLN A 33 -8.16 10.91 -5.83
N TRP A 34 -7.31 10.37 -4.95
CA TRP A 34 -7.44 8.97 -4.51
C TRP A 34 -8.17 8.83 -3.19
N PHE A 35 -7.86 9.71 -2.23
CA PHE A 35 -8.43 9.65 -0.89
C PHE A 35 -9.44 10.75 -0.60
N GLY A 36 -9.60 11.74 -1.49
CA GLY A 36 -10.56 12.83 -1.31
C GLY A 36 -10.21 13.75 -0.13
N THR A 37 -8.92 13.93 0.17
CA THR A 37 -8.45 14.69 1.33
C THR A 37 -7.16 15.47 1.06
N ASN A 38 -7.08 16.68 1.61
CA ASN A 38 -5.87 17.49 1.56
C ASN A 38 -5.01 17.30 2.83
N ASN A 39 -5.51 16.50 3.78
CA ASN A 39 -4.85 16.22 5.04
C ASN A 39 -4.07 14.90 4.97
N ILE A 40 -2.95 14.95 4.24
CA ILE A 40 -2.08 13.80 3.97
C ILE A 40 -0.68 14.02 4.57
N VAL A 41 -0.12 12.97 5.15
CA VAL A 41 1.24 12.97 5.72
C VAL A 41 2.12 11.99 4.95
N TYR A 42 3.33 12.42 4.62
CA TYR A 42 4.40 11.51 4.18
C TYR A 42 5.25 11.10 5.37
N TRP A 43 5.36 9.79 5.60
CA TRP A 43 6.21 9.20 6.62
C TRP A 43 7.29 8.35 5.94
N ASP A 44 8.55 8.65 6.24
CA ASP A 44 9.73 7.97 5.69
C ASP A 44 10.58 7.45 6.83
N MET A 45 10.84 6.14 6.81
CA MET A 45 11.62 5.46 7.84
C MET A 45 13.08 5.94 7.92
N TYR A 46 13.62 6.54 6.86
CA TYR A 46 14.97 7.14 6.93
C TYR A 46 15.04 8.38 7.83
N ALA A 47 13.90 9.00 8.14
CA ALA A 47 13.83 10.23 8.93
C ALA A 47 13.04 10.08 10.25
N LYS A 48 12.30 8.98 10.41
CA LYS A 48 11.28 8.81 11.44
C LYS A 48 11.27 7.38 11.98
N ASP A 49 10.81 7.19 13.21
CA ASP A 49 10.80 5.90 13.90
C ASP A 49 9.40 5.28 14.02
N ALA A 50 9.37 4.04 14.54
CA ALA A 50 8.15 3.27 14.74
C ALA A 50 7.17 3.94 15.72
N ALA A 51 7.67 4.67 16.73
CA ALA A 51 6.83 5.36 17.70
C ALA A 51 6.11 6.56 17.07
N GLU A 52 6.79 7.31 16.19
CA GLU A 52 6.15 8.36 15.40
C GLU A 52 5.08 7.78 14.46
N LEU A 53 5.37 6.66 13.79
CA LEU A 53 4.39 5.99 12.94
C LEU A 53 3.14 5.58 13.72
N ALA A 54 3.30 4.93 14.87
CA ALA A 54 2.20 4.53 15.74
C ALA A 54 1.37 5.74 16.18
N SER A 55 2.03 6.83 16.59
CA SER A 55 1.36 8.07 16.96
C SER A 55 0.55 8.66 15.80
N ILE A 56 1.10 8.69 14.58
CA ILE A 56 0.38 9.18 13.41
C ILE A 56 -0.82 8.29 13.14
N LEU A 57 -0.68 6.95 13.17
CA LEU A 57 -1.77 6.01 12.91
C LEU A 57 -2.95 6.17 13.89
N GLU A 58 -2.68 6.46 15.16
CA GLU A 58 -3.70 6.66 16.19
C GLU A 58 -4.29 8.08 16.22
N SER A 59 -3.55 9.10 15.78
CA SER A 59 -4.01 10.49 15.86
C SER A 59 -5.09 10.86 14.82
N ASP A 60 -5.92 11.85 15.12
CA ASP A 60 -6.82 12.49 14.14
C ASP A 60 -6.12 13.58 13.31
N SER A 61 -4.78 13.67 13.41
CA SER A 61 -4.02 14.75 12.78
C SER A 61 -4.00 14.67 11.26
N CYS A 62 -4.15 13.48 10.68
CA CYS A 62 -4.23 13.25 9.25
C CYS A 62 -5.39 12.33 8.86
N ALA A 63 -5.92 12.52 7.66
CA ALA A 63 -6.91 11.64 7.04
C ALA A 63 -6.24 10.59 6.14
N ALA A 64 -5.03 10.87 5.65
CA ALA A 64 -4.23 9.94 4.85
C ALA A 64 -2.75 9.93 5.27
N ILE A 65 -2.10 8.79 5.11
CA ILE A 65 -0.65 8.64 5.33
C ILE A 65 -0.04 7.82 4.19
N VAL A 66 1.08 8.30 3.65
CA VAL A 66 2.00 7.53 2.82
C VAL A 66 3.14 7.03 3.71
N VAL A 67 3.36 5.73 3.73
CA VAL A 67 4.40 5.06 4.53
C VAL A 67 5.45 4.50 3.58
N ASP A 68 6.69 4.96 3.70
CA ASP A 68 7.79 4.57 2.82
C ASP A 68 8.93 3.88 3.59
N HIS A 69 9.62 2.97 2.90
CA HIS A 69 10.82 2.27 3.36
C HIS A 69 10.71 1.47 4.68
N VAL A 70 9.58 0.81 4.96
CA VAL A 70 9.47 -0.09 6.13
C VAL A 70 10.43 -1.28 5.98
N HIS A 71 11.55 -1.27 6.72
CA HIS A 71 12.60 -2.28 6.59
C HIS A 71 13.01 -2.97 7.91
N ASP A 72 12.65 -2.41 9.07
CA ASP A 72 12.83 -3.08 10.35
C ASP A 72 11.54 -3.73 10.86
N THR A 73 11.70 -4.62 11.84
CA THR A 73 10.61 -5.39 12.42
C THR A 73 9.70 -4.53 13.30
N GLU A 74 10.24 -3.58 14.06
CA GLU A 74 9.47 -2.77 15.00
C GLU A 74 8.44 -1.89 14.27
N THR A 75 8.88 -1.22 13.21
CA THR A 75 8.05 -0.42 12.32
C THR A 75 7.01 -1.27 11.60
N ARG A 76 7.41 -2.46 11.13
CA ARG A 76 6.50 -3.42 10.51
C ARG A 76 5.39 -3.82 11.47
N ASP A 77 5.72 -4.17 12.71
CA ASP A 77 4.77 -4.59 13.73
C ASP A 77 3.84 -3.44 14.15
N ALA A 78 4.36 -2.23 14.27
CA ALA A 78 3.57 -1.02 14.52
C ALA A 78 2.54 -0.77 13.39
N LEU A 79 2.96 -0.91 12.13
CA LEU A 79 2.04 -0.75 11.00
C LEU A 79 0.98 -1.86 10.97
N VAL A 80 1.38 -3.13 11.09
CA VAL A 80 0.45 -4.28 11.08
C VAL A 80 -0.61 -4.13 12.18
N SER A 81 -0.19 -3.78 13.40
CA SER A 81 -1.10 -3.60 14.53
C SER A 81 -2.00 -2.37 14.38
N GLY A 82 -1.51 -1.30 13.75
CA GLY A 82 -2.25 -0.04 13.59
C GLY A 82 -3.21 0.03 12.40
N ILE A 83 -3.01 -0.76 11.33
CA ILE A 83 -3.80 -0.70 10.08
C ILE A 83 -5.30 -0.75 10.36
N GLN A 84 -5.77 -1.71 11.17
CA GLN A 84 -7.20 -1.92 11.38
C GLN A 84 -7.83 -0.76 12.15
N THR A 85 -7.20 -0.31 13.23
CA THR A 85 -7.65 0.85 14.03
C THR A 85 -7.68 2.13 13.20
N ALA A 86 -6.62 2.39 12.44
CA ALA A 86 -6.54 3.56 11.57
C ALA A 86 -7.68 3.56 10.53
N LYS A 87 -7.96 2.42 9.90
CA LYS A 87 -9.08 2.28 8.95
C LYS A 87 -10.43 2.50 9.61
N ASP A 88 -10.63 1.97 10.82
CA ASP A 88 -11.91 2.15 11.52
C ASP A 88 -12.14 3.62 11.92
N ASN A 89 -11.06 4.39 12.10
CA ASN A 89 -11.10 5.84 12.28
C ASN A 89 -11.21 6.64 10.96
N GLY A 90 -11.36 5.96 9.82
CA GLY A 90 -11.51 6.61 8.51
C GLY A 90 -10.19 6.96 7.80
N LYS A 91 -9.04 6.53 8.33
CA LYS A 91 -7.72 6.88 7.77
C LYS A 91 -7.34 6.03 6.57
N HIS A 92 -6.84 6.68 5.52
CA HIS A 92 -6.29 6.03 4.35
C HIS A 92 -4.77 5.83 4.48
N ILE A 93 -4.30 4.63 4.16
CA ILE A 93 -2.88 4.27 4.25
C ILE A 93 -2.41 3.82 2.87
N LEU A 94 -1.34 4.43 2.37
CA LEU A 94 -0.58 3.97 1.20
C LEU A 94 0.81 3.51 1.65
N LEU A 95 1.06 2.20 1.65
CA LEU A 95 2.38 1.65 1.93
C LEU A 95 3.19 1.46 0.65
N LEU A 96 4.42 1.94 0.60
CA LEU A 96 5.37 1.66 -0.47
C LEU A 96 6.28 0.50 -0.05
N ALA A 97 6.15 -0.64 -0.73
CA ALA A 97 6.83 -1.88 -0.38
C ALA A 97 7.66 -2.44 -1.54
N GLN A 98 8.70 -3.21 -1.20
CA GLN A 98 9.48 -3.93 -2.18
C GLN A 98 8.66 -5.10 -2.74
N ALA A 99 8.75 -5.33 -4.06
CA ALA A 99 8.12 -6.49 -4.69
C ALA A 99 8.98 -7.75 -4.52
N ASP A 100 8.96 -8.34 -3.33
CA ASP A 100 9.55 -9.63 -3.03
C ASP A 100 8.57 -10.53 -2.26
N PRO A 101 8.82 -11.85 -2.18
CA PRO A 101 7.86 -12.77 -1.57
C PRO A 101 7.58 -12.46 -0.08
N CYS A 102 8.55 -12.00 0.69
CA CYS A 102 8.37 -11.75 2.12
C CYS A 102 7.42 -10.56 2.33
N GLU A 103 7.67 -9.47 1.63
CA GLU A 103 6.84 -8.26 1.71
C GLU A 103 5.45 -8.51 1.09
N MET A 104 5.37 -9.19 -0.05
CA MET A 104 4.09 -9.48 -0.71
C MET A 104 3.19 -10.38 0.15
N LEU A 105 3.73 -11.45 0.74
CA LEU A 105 2.94 -12.33 1.60
C LEU A 105 2.47 -11.64 2.89
N THR A 106 3.25 -10.69 3.40
CA THR A 106 2.88 -9.88 4.57
C THR A 106 1.73 -8.93 4.25
N TRP A 107 1.86 -8.14 3.19
CA TRP A 107 0.99 -6.98 2.98
C TRP A 107 -0.20 -7.23 2.05
N MET A 108 -0.06 -8.10 1.04
CA MET A 108 -1.13 -8.32 0.06
C MET A 108 -2.46 -8.78 0.70
N PRO A 109 -2.48 -9.69 1.69
CA PRO A 109 -3.73 -10.15 2.29
C PRO A 109 -4.49 -9.03 3.03
N LEU A 110 -3.77 -8.03 3.55
CA LEU A 110 -4.32 -6.97 4.39
C LEU A 110 -4.89 -5.81 3.56
N ALA A 111 -4.36 -5.61 2.34
CA ALA A 111 -4.67 -4.46 1.51
C ALA A 111 -5.96 -4.65 0.70
N GLU A 112 -6.78 -3.60 0.62
CA GLU A 112 -7.92 -3.53 -0.30
C GLU A 112 -7.49 -3.28 -1.75
N TRP A 113 -6.36 -2.60 -1.94
CA TRP A 113 -5.86 -2.23 -3.26
C TRP A 113 -4.36 -2.52 -3.35
N TRP A 114 -3.96 -3.06 -4.50
CA TRP A 114 -2.57 -3.24 -4.87
C TRP A 114 -2.24 -2.32 -6.03
N MET A 115 -1.15 -1.58 -5.91
CA MET A 115 -0.52 -0.86 -7.01
C MET A 115 0.76 -1.58 -7.38
N PHE A 116 0.89 -2.00 -8.63
CA PHE A 116 2.06 -2.67 -9.14
C PHE A 116 2.79 -1.71 -10.07
N PHE A 117 3.85 -1.11 -9.56
CA PHE A 117 4.82 -0.41 -10.39
C PHE A 117 5.64 -1.43 -11.19
N ARG A 118 6.71 -0.96 -11.85
CA ARG A 118 7.66 -1.86 -12.48
C ARG A 118 8.18 -2.92 -11.51
N ILE A 119 8.01 -4.19 -11.90
CA ILE A 119 8.53 -5.36 -11.20
C ILE A 119 9.20 -6.25 -12.25
N LYS A 120 10.52 -6.14 -12.37
CA LYS A 120 11.30 -6.87 -13.39
C LYS A 120 11.06 -8.38 -13.38
N ASP A 121 10.92 -8.96 -12.19
CA ASP A 121 10.75 -10.39 -11.96
C ASP A 121 9.28 -10.84 -11.84
N ALA A 122 8.32 -10.02 -12.27
CA ALA A 122 6.88 -10.30 -12.10
C ALA A 122 6.45 -11.70 -12.58
N PRO A 123 6.83 -12.19 -13.78
CA PRO A 123 6.45 -13.54 -14.21
C PRO A 123 6.87 -14.63 -13.24
N ARG A 124 8.06 -14.50 -12.64
CA ARG A 124 8.56 -15.44 -11.64
C ARG A 124 7.79 -15.29 -10.32
N LEU A 125 7.62 -14.08 -9.81
CA LEU A 125 6.93 -13.82 -8.54
C LEU A 125 5.48 -14.29 -8.56
N PHE A 126 4.73 -13.97 -9.61
CA PHE A 126 3.31 -14.35 -9.73
C PHE A 126 3.10 -15.80 -10.21
N SER A 127 4.17 -16.51 -10.57
CA SER A 127 4.12 -17.97 -10.74
C SER A 127 4.13 -18.73 -9.41
N ASP A 128 4.51 -18.08 -8.31
CA ASP A 128 4.45 -18.68 -6.97
C ASP A 128 2.98 -18.97 -6.60
N PRO A 129 2.64 -20.22 -6.24
CA PRO A 129 1.26 -20.61 -5.98
C PRO A 129 0.64 -19.88 -4.78
N THR A 130 1.45 -19.51 -3.77
CA THR A 130 0.99 -18.78 -2.59
C THR A 130 0.62 -17.35 -2.95
N ILE A 131 1.51 -16.66 -3.69
CA ILE A 131 1.24 -15.29 -4.17
C ILE A 131 0.03 -15.29 -5.10
N ARG A 132 -0.04 -16.23 -6.04
CA ARG A 132 -1.15 -16.36 -6.99
C ARG A 132 -2.49 -16.64 -6.31
N ALA A 133 -2.50 -17.37 -5.20
CA ALA A 133 -3.72 -17.62 -4.43
C ALA A 133 -4.26 -16.37 -3.71
N ILE A 134 -3.39 -15.42 -3.39
CA ILE A 134 -3.76 -14.12 -2.81
C ILE A 134 -4.16 -13.14 -3.92
N CYS A 135 -3.33 -13.04 -4.95
CA CYS A 135 -3.44 -12.09 -6.05
C CYS A 135 -3.43 -12.84 -7.39
N PRO A 136 -4.60 -13.31 -7.88
CA PRO A 136 -4.69 -14.07 -9.13
C PRO A 136 -4.63 -13.13 -10.35
N LEU A 137 -3.51 -12.44 -10.54
CA LEU A 137 -3.32 -11.56 -11.69
C LEU A 137 -3.40 -12.33 -13.01
N HIS A 138 -4.06 -11.73 -13.99
CA HIS A 138 -4.07 -12.24 -15.34
C HIS A 138 -2.66 -12.18 -15.92
N GLU A 139 -2.29 -13.19 -16.71
CA GLU A 139 -0.94 -13.32 -17.28
C GLU A 139 -0.54 -12.09 -18.12
N TYR A 140 -1.50 -11.49 -18.84
CA TYR A 140 -1.31 -10.22 -19.55
C TYR A 140 -0.79 -9.10 -18.63
N THR A 141 -1.39 -8.94 -17.44
CA THR A 141 -0.96 -7.92 -16.47
C THR A 141 0.43 -8.25 -15.96
N THR A 142 0.66 -9.50 -15.56
CA THR A 142 1.98 -9.97 -15.08
C THR A 142 3.09 -9.74 -16.11
N ASN A 143 2.81 -9.97 -17.40
CA ASN A 143 3.77 -9.77 -18.48
C ASN A 143 3.97 -8.29 -18.83
N LYS A 144 3.03 -7.40 -18.47
CA LYS A 144 3.17 -5.95 -18.65
C LYS A 144 4.07 -5.32 -17.59
N LEU A 145 4.04 -5.80 -16.34
CA LEU A 145 4.74 -5.18 -15.20
C LEU A 145 6.26 -4.96 -15.41
N PRO A 146 7.03 -5.86 -16.05
CA PRO A 146 8.45 -5.62 -16.31
C PRO A 146 8.72 -4.48 -17.29
N HIS A 147 7.73 -4.07 -18.07
CA HIS A 147 7.84 -3.09 -19.16
C HIS A 147 7.25 -1.72 -18.82
N LEU A 148 6.66 -1.56 -17.63
CA LEU A 148 6.17 -0.27 -17.16
C LEU A 148 7.31 0.75 -17.07
N GLY A 149 7.03 1.98 -17.50
CA GLY A 149 7.90 3.11 -17.31
C GLY A 149 8.11 3.45 -15.84
N THR A 150 9.13 4.25 -15.55
CA THR A 150 9.35 4.76 -14.19
C THR A 150 8.16 5.59 -13.74
N GLY A 151 7.58 5.27 -12.58
CA GLY A 151 6.39 5.94 -12.05
C GLY A 151 5.07 5.46 -12.65
N GLU A 152 5.08 4.58 -13.65
CA GLU A 152 3.85 3.94 -14.14
C GLU A 152 3.49 2.73 -13.27
N PHE A 153 2.19 2.49 -13.09
CA PHE A 153 1.68 1.37 -12.30
C PHE A 153 0.35 0.84 -12.82
N GLU A 154 0.07 -0.43 -12.48
CA GLU A 154 -1.23 -1.06 -12.60
C GLU A 154 -1.92 -1.11 -11.25
N ARG A 155 -3.23 -0.82 -11.19
CA ARG A 155 -4.00 -0.90 -9.94
C ARG A 155 -4.98 -2.06 -9.99
N VAL A 156 -5.00 -2.86 -8.94
CA VAL A 156 -5.84 -4.06 -8.83
C VAL A 156 -6.52 -4.09 -7.45
N GLY A 157 -7.82 -4.41 -7.43
CA GLY A 157 -8.57 -4.57 -6.19
C GLY A 157 -8.42 -5.97 -5.59
N ASN A 158 -8.26 -6.04 -4.27
CA ASN A 158 -8.35 -7.29 -3.53
C ASN A 158 -9.81 -7.58 -3.21
N GLU A 159 -10.48 -8.39 -4.04
CA GLU A 159 -11.90 -8.70 -3.87
C GLU A 159 -12.24 -9.25 -2.47
N LYS A 160 -11.35 -10.06 -1.88
CA LYS A 160 -11.58 -10.63 -0.54
C LYS A 160 -11.62 -9.55 0.53
N ALA A 161 -10.65 -8.63 0.53
CA ALA A 161 -10.59 -7.53 1.50
C ALA A 161 -11.73 -6.52 1.26
N LEU A 162 -12.04 -6.22 -0.01
CA LEU A 162 -13.15 -5.34 -0.38
C LEU A 162 -14.51 -5.91 0.07
N GLN A 163 -14.74 -7.22 -0.10
CA GLN A 163 -15.97 -7.86 0.38
C GLN A 163 -16.10 -7.82 1.91
N GLN A 164 -15.00 -8.00 2.64
CA GLN A 164 -15.00 -7.87 4.11
C GLN A 164 -15.34 -6.45 4.57
N ARG A 165 -14.83 -5.44 3.86
CA ARG A 165 -15.20 -4.03 4.09
C ARG A 165 -16.70 -3.80 3.95
N HIS A 166 -17.33 -4.34 2.89
CA HIS A 166 -18.77 -4.17 2.65
C HIS A 166 -19.67 -4.91 3.63
N ARG A 167 -19.19 -5.98 4.28
CA ARG A 167 -19.98 -6.72 5.30
C ARG A 167 -20.01 -6.03 6.66
N LEU A 168 -19.14 -5.05 6.89
CA LEU A 168 -18.98 -4.34 8.16
C LEU A 168 -19.60 -2.93 8.13
N LEU A 169 -20.28 -2.57 7.03
CA LEU A 169 -21.08 -1.36 6.83
C LEU A 169 -22.57 -1.74 6.82
#